data_AF-A0A7S0KZM1-F1
#
_entry.id   AF-A0A7S0KZM1-F1
#
_cell.length_a   1.000
_cell.length_b   1.000
_cell.length_c   1.000
_cell.angle_alpha   90.00
_cell.angle_beta   90.00
_cell.angle_gamma   90.00
#
_symmetry.space_group_name_H-M   'P 1'
#
loop_
_entity.id
_entity.type
_entity.pdbx_description
1 polymer ?
#
loop_
_entity_poly.entity_id
_entity_poly.type
_entity_poly.pdbx_seq_one_letter_code
_entity_poly.pdbx_strand_id
1 'polypeptide(L)'
;AASSSSISTAKEGATPTAPAPRKKTQSMKDRSKIPSSLYISGTLVSFLLFFTETIVKPFDVLESLKSSVTASSGTIAEKWISLQNLLKAICTGETVEPWDYVYAVVSLALICPLFYVLIGAPLRAGMWTGTRAKKHKVHRYMGLLFMIQYALAWTEFITDYDKAKDSYFPMTVALNGLIQATSAYLSFKVLPELDDAGYYSDKAVLSRKFVHENIFYQMMTVFGSMYYHDGCRAALKSSVWGQIVEFVYIFWPYILLRTWFPVTRFQNAGSSKQGRSLAYEKFYSIGTQMIKLFYLWAKYFLGFHINFIVFLGIMTDDDMKLIRGMFLLNVGTVSISIFLHTLRFKKVLPPRLTFSLYILQIYATFYALPYAYRVLMSHPKLCAVTLAGFCANLTRSRKLHGVWCACTMYLLGFTNIDW
;
A
#
# COMPACT_ATOMS: atom_id res chain seq x y z
N ALA A 1 22.07 -10.10 84.32
CA ALA A 1 23.51 -9.96 84.09
C ALA A 1 23.79 -10.43 82.67
N ALA A 2 23.89 -9.52 81.69
CA ALA A 2 25.13 -9.14 80.97
C ALA A 2 25.74 -10.34 80.21
N SER A 3 26.12 -10.31 78.93
CA SER A 3 26.26 -9.36 77.83
C SER A 3 26.45 -10.25 76.58
N SER A 4 25.97 -9.96 75.38
CA SER A 4 26.71 -9.20 74.37
C SER A 4 25.93 -9.31 73.06
N SER A 5 25.49 -8.17 72.54
CA SER A 5 24.88 -8.02 71.22
C SER A 5 25.99 -7.76 70.20
N SER A 6 26.13 -8.64 69.22
CA SER A 6 27.01 -8.42 68.07
C SER A 6 26.28 -7.58 67.03
N ILE A 7 26.90 -6.44 66.73
CA ILE A 7 26.51 -5.42 65.78
C ILE A 7 26.72 -5.97 64.36
N SER A 8 25.64 -6.14 63.58
CA SER A 8 25.76 -6.31 62.13
C SER A 8 25.87 -4.94 61.48
N THR A 9 27.03 -4.64 60.93
CA THR A 9 27.32 -3.44 60.15
C THR A 9 26.44 -3.39 58.91
N ALA A 10 25.58 -2.37 58.85
CA ALA A 10 24.91 -1.95 57.64
C ALA A 10 25.96 -1.46 56.63
N LYS A 11 26.02 -2.09 55.45
CA LYS A 11 26.73 -1.53 54.29
C LYS A 11 25.88 -0.43 53.69
N GLU A 12 26.17 0.80 54.08
CA GLU A 12 25.84 2.01 53.35
C GLU A 12 26.50 2.02 51.96
N GLY A 13 25.80 2.61 50.98
CA GLY A 13 26.46 3.38 49.94
C GLY A 13 26.77 2.69 48.62
N ALA A 14 25.76 2.17 47.91
CA ALA A 14 25.81 2.11 46.45
C ALA A 14 24.91 3.20 45.89
N THR A 15 25.49 4.40 45.73
CA THR A 15 24.86 5.54 45.04
C THR A 15 24.44 5.06 43.65
N PRO A 16 23.17 5.21 43.23
CA PRO A 16 22.76 4.86 41.88
C PRO A 16 23.53 5.76 40.93
N THR A 17 24.51 5.19 40.22
CA THR A 17 25.19 5.85 39.11
C THR A 17 24.12 6.36 38.16
N ALA A 18 24.04 7.69 38.04
CA ALA A 18 23.14 8.35 37.12
C ALA A 18 23.28 7.66 35.75
N PRO A 19 22.16 7.23 35.12
CA PRO A 19 22.23 6.57 33.83
C PRO A 19 23.01 7.49 32.88
N ALA A 20 24.10 6.95 32.32
CA ALA A 20 24.96 7.68 31.40
C ALA A 20 24.08 8.47 30.43
N PRO A 21 24.36 9.77 30.21
CA PRO A 21 23.53 10.61 29.37
C PRO A 21 23.37 9.90 28.04
N ARG A 22 22.14 9.43 27.76
CA ARG A 22 21.76 8.85 26.48
C ARG A 22 22.31 9.80 25.44
N LYS A 23 23.31 9.36 24.66
CA LYS A 23 23.86 10.11 23.52
C LYS A 23 22.67 10.77 22.86
N LYS A 24 22.56 12.10 22.97
CA LYS A 24 21.46 12.86 22.36
C LYS A 24 21.50 12.44 20.92
N THR A 25 20.54 11.58 20.54
CA THR A 25 20.37 11.08 19.20
C THR A 25 20.39 12.33 18.34
N GLN A 26 21.45 12.46 17.53
CA GLN A 26 21.70 13.60 16.67
C GLN A 26 20.36 14.03 16.08
N SER A 27 19.93 15.23 16.47
CA SER A 27 18.50 15.54 16.51
C SER A 27 17.90 15.33 15.13
N MET A 28 16.75 14.68 15.05
CA MET A 28 16.03 14.44 13.80
C MET A 28 15.76 15.73 12.98
N LYS A 29 16.04 16.93 13.53
CA LYS A 29 16.03 18.19 12.77
C LYS A 29 17.01 18.19 11.58
N ASP A 30 18.10 17.43 11.64
CA ASP A 30 19.06 17.39 10.52
C ASP A 30 18.63 16.43 9.42
N ARG A 31 17.83 15.40 9.75
CA ARG A 31 17.19 14.51 8.77
C ARG A 31 15.86 15.02 8.23
N SER A 32 15.30 16.10 8.81
CA SER A 32 14.03 16.69 8.38
C SER A 32 14.14 17.66 7.19
N LYS A 33 15.34 17.82 6.61
CA LYS A 33 15.58 18.64 5.42
C LYS A 33 15.97 17.80 4.21
N ILE A 34 15.23 16.73 3.92
CA ILE A 34 15.22 16.25 2.53
C ILE A 34 14.57 17.37 1.72
N PRO A 35 15.28 18.00 0.78
CA PRO A 35 14.78 19.17 0.09
C PRO A 35 13.53 18.80 -0.70
N SER A 36 12.54 19.69 -0.75
CA SER A 36 11.30 19.42 -1.47
C SER A 36 11.51 19.10 -2.95
N SER A 37 12.65 19.52 -3.50
CA SER A 37 13.12 19.17 -4.84
C SER A 37 13.29 17.67 -5.05
N LEU A 38 13.65 16.88 -4.03
CA LEU A 38 13.80 15.43 -4.16
C LEU A 38 12.45 14.70 -4.32
N TYR A 39 11.38 15.23 -3.74
CA TYR A 39 10.02 14.67 -3.94
C TYR A 39 9.44 15.05 -5.28
N ILE A 40 9.67 16.31 -5.68
CA ILE A 40 9.31 16.78 -7.00
C ILE A 40 10.09 15.97 -8.02
N SER A 41 11.39 15.76 -7.84
CA SER A 41 12.21 14.96 -8.76
C SER A 41 11.82 13.48 -8.74
N GLY A 42 11.48 12.87 -7.61
CA GLY A 42 11.00 11.47 -7.59
C GLY A 42 9.66 11.30 -8.31
N THR A 43 8.72 12.22 -8.07
CA THR A 43 7.42 12.26 -8.78
C THR A 43 7.61 12.58 -10.25
N LEU A 44 8.47 13.55 -10.57
CA LEU A 44 8.80 13.97 -11.92
C LEU A 44 9.55 12.87 -12.67
N VAL A 45 10.48 12.15 -12.05
CA VAL A 45 11.17 11.01 -12.66
C VAL A 45 10.19 9.88 -12.89
N SER A 46 9.30 9.58 -11.94
CA SER A 46 8.24 8.58 -12.17
C SER A 46 7.31 9.00 -13.31
N PHE A 47 6.98 10.29 -13.38
CA PHE A 47 6.18 10.88 -14.46
C PHE A 47 6.93 10.90 -15.80
N LEU A 48 8.22 11.22 -15.80
CA LEU A 48 9.06 11.21 -16.99
C LEU A 48 9.25 9.78 -17.48
N LEU A 49 9.52 8.81 -16.61
CA LEU A 49 9.54 7.39 -16.98
C LEU A 49 8.18 6.95 -17.56
N PHE A 50 7.06 7.49 -17.06
CA PHE A 50 5.74 7.21 -17.61
C PHE A 50 5.52 7.84 -19.00
N PHE A 51 5.99 9.08 -19.22
CA PHE A 51 5.67 9.88 -20.41
C PHE A 51 6.82 10.03 -21.41
N THR A 52 8.00 9.45 -21.15
CA THR A 52 9.03 9.34 -22.17
C THR A 52 8.49 8.45 -23.27
N GLU A 53 8.56 8.93 -24.53
CA GLU A 53 8.09 8.21 -25.73
C GLU A 53 8.65 6.79 -25.85
N THR A 54 9.75 6.51 -25.15
CA THR A 54 10.40 5.20 -25.08
C THR A 54 9.60 4.16 -24.30
N ILE A 55 8.80 4.54 -23.31
CA ILE A 55 8.11 3.59 -22.40
C ILE A 55 6.61 3.55 -22.69
N VAL A 56 5.97 4.71 -22.86
CA VAL A 56 4.54 4.78 -23.18
C VAL A 56 4.26 5.93 -24.14
N LYS A 57 3.54 5.64 -25.23
CA LYS A 57 3.04 6.69 -26.12
C LYS A 57 1.80 7.34 -25.47
N PRO A 58 1.77 8.67 -25.29
CA PRO A 58 0.63 9.33 -24.63
C PRO A 58 -0.72 9.07 -25.30
N PHE A 59 -0.75 8.93 -26.62
CA PHE A 59 -1.96 8.61 -27.38
C PHE A 59 -2.49 7.21 -27.06
N ASP A 60 -1.63 6.20 -27.00
CA ASP A 60 -2.00 4.82 -26.66
C ASP A 60 -2.62 4.76 -25.24
N VAL A 61 -2.08 5.55 -24.29
CA VAL A 61 -2.68 5.67 -22.96
C VAL A 61 -4.07 6.27 -23.04
N LEU A 62 -4.25 7.40 -23.74
CA LEU A 62 -5.55 8.06 -23.83
C LEU A 62 -6.59 7.19 -24.54
N GLU A 63 -6.20 6.47 -25.58
CA GLU A 63 -7.06 5.54 -26.31
C GLU A 63 -7.43 4.33 -25.45
N SER A 64 -6.44 3.72 -24.78
CA SER A 64 -6.67 2.64 -23.81
C SER A 64 -7.62 3.09 -22.69
N LEU A 65 -7.36 4.26 -22.08
CA LEU A 65 -8.23 4.83 -21.05
C LEU A 65 -9.65 5.03 -21.56
N LYS A 66 -9.83 5.60 -22.76
CA LYS A 66 -11.17 5.80 -23.35
C LYS A 66 -11.86 4.46 -23.55
N SER A 67 -11.17 3.50 -24.17
CA SER A 67 -11.69 2.16 -24.44
C SER A 67 -12.09 1.43 -23.17
N SER A 68 -11.24 1.46 -22.14
CA SER A 68 -11.48 0.82 -20.85
C SER A 68 -12.58 1.53 -20.04
N VAL A 69 -12.66 2.87 -20.08
CA VAL A 69 -13.79 3.60 -19.48
C VAL A 69 -15.10 3.19 -20.15
N THR A 70 -15.15 3.16 -21.49
CA THR A 70 -16.36 2.78 -22.22
C THR A 70 -16.79 1.35 -21.91
N ALA A 71 -15.86 0.38 -21.90
CA ALA A 71 -16.18 -1.01 -21.58
C ALA A 71 -16.66 -1.18 -20.13
N SER A 72 -15.88 -0.73 -19.15
CA SER A 72 -16.24 -0.88 -17.73
C SER A 72 -17.53 -0.13 -17.38
N SER A 73 -17.76 1.07 -17.94
CA SER A 73 -19.02 1.80 -17.71
C SER A 73 -20.22 1.13 -18.37
N GLY A 74 -20.05 0.54 -19.56
CA GLY A 74 -21.06 -0.29 -20.21
C GLY A 74 -21.45 -1.49 -19.33
N THR A 75 -20.47 -2.26 -18.86
CA THR A 75 -20.73 -3.41 -17.98
C THR A 75 -21.39 -3.00 -16.66
N ILE A 76 -20.98 -1.87 -16.07
CA ILE A 76 -21.64 -1.34 -14.86
C ILE A 76 -23.10 -0.99 -15.17
N ALA A 77 -23.37 -0.32 -16.30
CA ALA A 77 -24.73 0.07 -16.69
C ALA A 77 -25.61 -1.16 -16.94
N GLU A 78 -25.09 -2.18 -17.63
CA GLU A 78 -25.79 -3.45 -17.86
C GLU A 78 -26.13 -4.18 -16.56
N LYS A 79 -25.16 -4.29 -15.64
CA LYS A 79 -25.37 -4.89 -14.32
C LYS A 79 -26.35 -4.09 -13.48
N TRP A 80 -26.33 -2.77 -13.58
CA TRP A 80 -27.29 -1.90 -12.92
C TRP A 80 -28.71 -2.08 -13.47
N ILE A 81 -28.89 -2.13 -14.79
CA ILE A 81 -30.18 -2.39 -15.43
C ILE A 81 -30.71 -3.79 -15.04
N SER A 82 -29.85 -4.81 -15.06
CA SER A 82 -30.20 -6.16 -14.60
C SER A 82 -30.68 -6.16 -13.15
N LEU A 83 -29.99 -5.44 -12.26
CA LEU A 83 -30.40 -5.28 -10.87
C LEU A 83 -31.73 -4.53 -10.72
N GLN A 84 -31.97 -3.48 -11.51
CA GLN A 84 -33.25 -2.75 -11.52
C GLN A 84 -34.40 -3.64 -11.98
N ASN A 85 -34.19 -4.42 -13.04
CA ASN A 85 -35.18 -5.36 -13.56
C ASN A 85 -35.52 -6.44 -12.54
N LEU A 86 -34.51 -6.98 -11.85
CA LEU A 86 -34.74 -7.95 -10.80
C LEU A 86 -35.49 -7.35 -9.60
N LEU A 87 -35.12 -6.16 -9.15
CA LEU A 87 -35.85 -5.46 -8.09
C LEU A 87 -37.31 -5.19 -8.49
N LYS A 88 -37.56 -4.84 -9.76
CA LYS A 88 -38.90 -4.68 -10.29
C LYS A 88 -39.66 -6.00 -10.27
N ALA A 89 -39.05 -7.10 -10.70
CA ALA A 89 -39.66 -8.44 -10.67
C ALA A 89 -40.02 -8.87 -9.25
N ILE A 90 -39.18 -8.57 -8.24
CA ILE A 90 -39.51 -8.78 -6.82
C ILE A 90 -40.77 -8.00 -6.45
N CYS A 91 -40.86 -6.73 -6.85
CA CYS A 91 -42.01 -5.88 -6.52
C CYS A 91 -43.29 -6.26 -7.28
N THR A 92 -43.19 -6.80 -8.50
CA THR A 92 -44.35 -7.19 -9.32
C THR A 92 -44.79 -8.63 -9.08
N GLY A 93 -44.01 -9.44 -8.36
CA GLY A 93 -44.30 -10.85 -8.15
C GLY A 93 -44.02 -11.72 -9.39
N GLU A 94 -43.23 -11.22 -10.34
CA GLU A 94 -42.74 -12.02 -11.45
C GLU A 94 -41.77 -13.08 -10.93
N THR A 95 -41.98 -14.33 -11.34
CA THR A 95 -41.14 -15.46 -10.96
C THR A 95 -39.78 -15.33 -11.65
N VAL A 96 -38.72 -15.15 -10.86
CA VAL A 96 -37.32 -15.22 -11.31
C VAL A 96 -36.64 -16.40 -10.61
N GLU A 97 -35.52 -16.89 -11.17
CA GLU A 97 -34.76 -17.95 -10.52
C GLU A 97 -34.31 -17.52 -9.10
N PRO A 98 -34.47 -18.39 -8.09
CA PRO A 98 -34.10 -18.07 -6.71
C PRO A 98 -32.68 -17.53 -6.53
N TRP A 99 -31.74 -18.00 -7.35
CA TRP A 99 -30.34 -17.61 -7.31
C TRP A 99 -30.11 -16.15 -7.70
N ASP A 100 -30.93 -15.59 -8.59
CA ASP A 100 -30.80 -14.20 -9.00
C ASP A 100 -31.13 -13.25 -7.84
N TYR A 101 -32.15 -13.60 -7.04
CA TYR A 101 -32.48 -12.84 -5.82
C TYR A 101 -31.33 -12.87 -4.81
N VAL A 102 -30.72 -14.05 -4.60
CA VAL A 102 -29.56 -14.17 -3.71
C VAL A 102 -28.41 -13.30 -4.24
N TYR A 103 -28.11 -13.39 -5.53
CA TYR A 103 -27.07 -12.59 -6.17
C TYR A 103 -27.30 -11.09 -6.00
N ALA A 104 -28.53 -10.60 -6.21
CA ALA A 104 -28.83 -9.19 -6.07
C ALA A 104 -28.82 -8.69 -4.63
N VAL A 105 -29.34 -9.47 -3.68
CA VAL A 105 -29.29 -9.12 -2.27
C VAL A 105 -27.83 -9.02 -1.82
N VAL A 106 -26.99 -10.00 -2.17
CA VAL A 106 -25.56 -9.99 -1.85
C VAL A 106 -24.86 -8.82 -2.55
N SER A 107 -25.15 -8.59 -3.83
CA SER A 107 -24.56 -7.49 -4.60
C SER A 107 -24.93 -6.13 -4.02
N LEU A 108 -26.20 -5.89 -3.67
CA LEU A 108 -26.64 -4.66 -3.00
C LEU A 108 -26.01 -4.51 -1.62
N ALA A 109 -25.96 -5.59 -0.84
CA ALA A 109 -25.36 -5.58 0.49
C ALA A 109 -23.85 -5.28 0.47
N LEU A 110 -23.15 -5.59 -0.62
CA LEU A 110 -21.73 -5.29 -0.79
C LEU A 110 -21.49 -3.93 -1.49
N ILE A 111 -22.19 -3.66 -2.58
CA ILE A 111 -21.97 -2.48 -3.43
C ILE A 111 -22.50 -1.22 -2.75
N CYS A 112 -23.67 -1.24 -2.13
CA CYS A 112 -24.25 -0.02 -1.53
C CYS A 112 -23.38 0.54 -0.39
N PRO A 113 -22.87 -0.25 0.56
CA PRO A 113 -21.95 0.25 1.57
C PRO A 113 -20.64 0.77 0.97
N LEU A 114 -20.09 0.11 -0.05
CA LEU A 114 -18.90 0.59 -0.74
C LEU A 114 -19.17 1.92 -1.43
N PHE A 115 -20.27 2.04 -2.19
CA PHE A 115 -20.67 3.28 -2.84
C PHE A 115 -20.89 4.42 -1.82
N TYR A 116 -21.56 4.12 -0.70
CA TYR A 116 -21.71 5.08 0.38
C TYR A 116 -20.36 5.52 0.96
N VAL A 117 -19.47 4.59 1.29
CA VAL A 117 -18.16 4.90 1.89
C VAL A 117 -17.25 5.66 0.91
N LEU A 118 -17.28 5.30 -0.36
CA LEU A 118 -16.36 5.80 -1.39
C LEU A 118 -16.85 7.07 -2.09
N ILE A 119 -18.17 7.31 -2.12
CA ILE A 119 -18.78 8.45 -2.82
C ILE A 119 -19.68 9.26 -1.88
N GLY A 120 -20.67 8.61 -1.25
CA GLY A 120 -21.68 9.29 -0.42
C GLY A 120 -21.10 10.04 0.80
N ALA A 121 -20.34 9.35 1.64
CA ALA A 121 -19.66 9.89 2.82
C ALA A 121 -18.72 11.06 2.44
N PRO A 122 -17.86 10.94 1.42
CA PRO A 122 -17.05 12.05 0.90
C PRO A 122 -17.82 13.28 0.43
N LEU A 123 -18.94 13.09 -0.29
CA LEU A 123 -19.81 14.18 -0.72
C LEU A 123 -20.41 14.88 0.50
N ARG A 124 -20.96 14.12 1.45
CA ARG A 124 -21.52 14.64 2.72
C ARG A 124 -20.49 15.40 3.55
N ALA A 125 -19.24 14.96 3.51
CA ALA A 125 -18.12 15.60 4.19
C ALA A 125 -17.66 16.92 3.55
N GLY A 126 -18.23 17.32 2.42
CA GLY A 126 -17.75 18.44 1.61
C GLY A 126 -16.30 18.24 1.15
N MET A 127 -15.82 16.99 1.05
CA MET A 127 -14.48 16.70 0.55
C MET A 127 -14.35 17.16 -0.90
N TRP A 128 -15.43 17.17 -1.67
CA TRP A 128 -15.43 17.55 -3.08
C TRP A 128 -15.88 18.99 -3.30
N THR A 129 -16.87 19.45 -2.54
CA THR A 129 -17.64 20.67 -2.86
C THR A 129 -17.48 21.82 -1.84
N GLY A 130 -16.83 21.62 -0.69
CA GLY A 130 -16.78 22.63 0.37
C GLY A 130 -15.87 23.84 0.09
N THR A 131 -16.17 25.02 0.64
CA THR A 131 -15.39 26.28 0.44
C THR A 131 -13.91 26.19 0.86
N ARG A 132 -13.58 25.37 1.88
CA ARG A 132 -12.19 25.03 2.25
C ARG A 132 -11.47 24.15 1.19
N ALA A 133 -12.11 23.81 0.07
CA ALA A 133 -11.54 23.03 -1.02
C ALA A 133 -10.39 23.73 -1.74
N LYS A 134 -10.34 25.07 -1.76
CA LYS A 134 -9.40 25.81 -2.60
C LYS A 134 -7.92 25.45 -2.34
N LYS A 135 -7.53 25.18 -1.08
CA LYS A 135 -6.15 24.84 -0.70
C LYS A 135 -5.77 23.37 -0.91
N HIS A 136 -6.75 22.48 -1.14
CA HIS A 136 -6.53 21.03 -1.20
C HIS A 136 -7.14 20.41 -2.47
N LYS A 137 -7.33 21.21 -3.53
CA LYS A 137 -8.00 20.79 -4.77
C LYS A 137 -7.35 19.56 -5.39
N VAL A 138 -6.03 19.59 -5.60
CA VAL A 138 -5.30 18.50 -6.25
C VAL A 138 -5.47 17.19 -5.47
N HIS A 139 -5.19 17.20 -4.16
CA HIS A 139 -5.34 16.02 -3.31
C HIS A 139 -6.75 15.43 -3.37
N ARG A 140 -7.77 16.30 -3.39
CA ARG A 140 -9.15 15.88 -3.56
C ARG A 140 -9.29 15.27 -4.94
N TYR A 141 -9.28 16.05 -6.02
CA TYR A 141 -9.66 15.57 -7.36
C TYR A 141 -8.89 14.32 -7.78
N MET A 142 -7.61 14.21 -7.43
CA MET A 142 -6.81 13.01 -7.69
C MET A 142 -7.26 11.81 -6.86
N GLY A 143 -7.71 12.01 -5.62
CA GLY A 143 -8.38 10.98 -4.83
C GLY A 143 -9.72 10.51 -5.42
N LEU A 144 -10.54 11.41 -5.99
CA LEU A 144 -11.81 11.00 -6.63
C LEU A 144 -11.52 10.25 -7.92
N LEU A 145 -10.61 10.77 -8.73
CA LEU A 145 -10.18 10.15 -9.97
C LEU A 145 -9.58 8.77 -9.68
N PHE A 146 -8.73 8.65 -8.65
CA PHE A 146 -8.23 7.37 -8.15
C PHE A 146 -9.39 6.42 -7.84
N MET A 147 -10.39 6.83 -7.05
CA MET A 147 -11.49 5.95 -6.66
C MET A 147 -12.31 5.46 -7.86
N ILE A 148 -12.61 6.35 -8.81
CA ILE A 148 -13.35 6.00 -10.03
C ILE A 148 -12.53 5.04 -10.88
N GLN A 149 -11.28 5.38 -11.20
CA GLN A 149 -10.43 4.53 -12.01
C GLN A 149 -10.14 3.19 -11.35
N TYR A 150 -9.98 3.16 -10.02
CA TYR A 150 -9.76 1.93 -9.28
C TYR A 150 -10.97 0.99 -9.37
N ALA A 151 -12.19 1.53 -9.28
CA ALA A 151 -13.41 0.74 -9.49
C ALA A 151 -13.49 0.22 -10.93
N LEU A 152 -13.23 1.07 -11.93
CA LEU A 152 -13.26 0.67 -13.35
C LEU A 152 -12.19 -0.38 -13.69
N ALA A 153 -11.00 -0.29 -13.09
CA ALA A 153 -9.92 -1.27 -13.24
C ALA A 153 -10.31 -2.64 -12.66
N TRP A 154 -11.00 -2.66 -11.51
CA TRP A 154 -11.55 -3.90 -10.96
C TRP A 154 -12.65 -4.49 -11.82
N THR A 155 -13.56 -3.65 -12.34
CA THR A 155 -14.59 -4.10 -13.28
C THR A 155 -13.94 -4.75 -14.49
N GLU A 156 -13.03 -4.05 -15.17
CA GLU A 156 -12.33 -4.56 -16.35
C GLU A 156 -11.60 -5.88 -16.03
N PHE A 157 -10.84 -5.93 -14.93
CA PHE A 157 -10.11 -7.12 -14.52
C PHE A 157 -11.01 -8.35 -14.28
N ILE A 158 -12.19 -8.15 -13.71
CA ILE A 158 -13.13 -9.23 -13.38
C ILE A 158 -13.91 -9.67 -14.62
N THR A 159 -14.27 -8.74 -15.52
CA THR A 159 -15.22 -9.00 -16.61
C THR A 159 -14.55 -9.27 -17.95
N ASP A 160 -13.38 -8.68 -18.19
CA ASP A 160 -12.61 -8.80 -19.44
C ASP A 160 -11.12 -8.73 -19.13
N TYR A 161 -10.58 -9.84 -18.59
CA TYR A 161 -9.18 -9.89 -18.19
C TYR A 161 -8.24 -9.69 -19.37
N ASP A 162 -8.56 -10.23 -20.56
CA ASP A 162 -7.69 -10.11 -21.73
C ASP A 162 -7.47 -8.65 -22.12
N LYS A 163 -8.52 -7.84 -22.06
CA LYS A 163 -8.39 -6.39 -22.23
C LYS A 163 -7.66 -5.74 -21.05
N ALA A 164 -8.01 -6.11 -19.81
CA ALA A 164 -7.40 -5.54 -18.60
C ALA A 164 -5.88 -5.72 -18.55
N LYS A 165 -5.39 -6.82 -19.12
CA LYS A 165 -3.99 -7.23 -19.18
C LYS A 165 -3.11 -6.26 -19.99
N ASP A 166 -3.68 -5.66 -21.02
CA ASP A 166 -3.05 -4.68 -21.91
C ASP A 166 -3.50 -3.24 -21.62
N SER A 167 -4.31 -3.05 -20.57
CA SER A 167 -4.86 -1.76 -20.18
C SER A 167 -3.85 -0.94 -19.37
N TYR A 168 -3.82 0.37 -19.63
CA TYR A 168 -3.02 1.32 -18.84
C TYR A 168 -3.73 1.78 -17.56
N PHE A 169 -4.95 1.30 -17.27
CA PHE A 169 -5.71 1.70 -16.08
C PHE A 169 -4.97 1.48 -14.76
N PRO A 170 -4.40 0.29 -14.47
CA PRO A 170 -3.69 0.08 -13.20
C PRO A 170 -2.55 1.09 -13.00
N MET A 171 -1.93 1.53 -14.10
CA MET A 171 -0.86 2.50 -14.10
C MET A 171 -1.35 3.91 -13.77
N THR A 172 -2.45 4.36 -14.38
CA THR A 172 -3.03 5.67 -14.06
C THR A 172 -3.61 5.72 -12.65
N VAL A 173 -4.16 4.60 -12.18
CA VAL A 173 -4.62 4.46 -10.79
C VAL A 173 -3.43 4.64 -9.84
N ALA A 174 -2.32 3.93 -10.05
CA ALA A 174 -1.13 4.06 -9.21
C ALA A 174 -0.55 5.49 -9.24
N LEU A 175 -0.50 6.11 -10.42
CA LEU A 175 -0.02 7.48 -10.59
C LEU A 175 -0.90 8.50 -9.85
N ASN A 176 -2.23 8.35 -9.92
CA ASN A 176 -3.15 9.19 -9.17
C ASN A 176 -2.98 9.02 -7.65
N GLY A 177 -2.73 7.79 -7.18
CA GLY A 177 -2.36 7.52 -5.80
C GLY A 177 -1.08 8.24 -5.36
N LEU A 178 -0.05 8.27 -6.22
CA LEU A 178 1.20 8.98 -5.98
C LEU A 178 1.01 10.51 -5.92
N ILE A 179 0.26 11.08 -6.87
CA ILE A 179 -0.05 12.52 -6.90
C ILE A 179 -0.89 12.88 -5.66
N GLN A 180 -1.86 12.05 -5.29
CA GLN A 180 -2.68 12.25 -4.09
C GLN A 180 -1.83 12.25 -2.81
N ALA A 181 -0.90 11.30 -2.66
CA ALA A 181 -0.02 11.21 -1.50
C ALA A 181 0.96 12.40 -1.41
N THR A 182 1.58 12.76 -2.53
CA THR A 182 2.51 13.90 -2.61
C THR A 182 1.80 15.21 -2.31
N SER A 183 0.65 15.46 -2.94
CA SER A 183 -0.15 16.65 -2.66
C SER A 183 -0.66 16.69 -1.22
N ALA A 184 -1.01 15.55 -0.60
CA ALA A 184 -1.34 15.48 0.83
C ALA A 184 -0.17 15.92 1.70
N TYR A 185 1.04 15.40 1.45
CA TYR A 185 2.24 15.73 2.22
C TYR A 185 2.59 17.24 2.15
N LEU A 186 2.46 17.83 0.96
CA LEU A 186 2.74 19.25 0.74
C LEU A 186 1.66 20.17 1.35
N SER A 187 0.39 19.73 1.30
CA SER A 187 -0.74 20.57 1.70
C SER A 187 -1.12 20.45 3.18
N PHE A 188 -0.95 19.28 3.79
CA PHE A 188 -1.36 19.01 5.18
C PHE A 188 -0.23 19.28 6.18
N LYS A 189 0.29 20.52 6.17
CA LYS A 189 1.33 20.98 7.12
C LYS A 189 0.87 21.01 8.59
N VAL A 190 -0.44 20.87 8.84
CA VAL A 190 -1.03 20.83 10.18
C VAL A 190 -0.88 19.48 10.88
N LEU A 191 -0.51 18.42 10.14
CA LEU A 191 -0.34 17.09 10.71
C LEU A 191 0.94 17.03 11.56
N PRO A 192 0.90 16.37 12.73
CA PRO A 192 2.06 16.31 13.62
C PRO A 192 3.14 15.37 13.06
N GLU A 193 4.40 15.67 13.36
CA GLU A 193 5.58 14.88 12.97
C GLU A 193 5.86 13.76 13.98
N LEU A 194 4.93 12.80 14.11
CA LEU A 194 5.01 11.69 15.05
C LEU A 194 5.72 10.47 14.43
N ASP A 195 6.44 9.69 15.26
CA ASP A 195 7.02 8.41 14.82
C ASP A 195 6.00 7.27 14.76
N ASP A 196 4.87 7.42 15.46
CA ASP A 196 3.67 6.60 15.30
C ASP A 196 2.93 7.05 14.04
N ALA A 197 2.40 6.10 13.26
CA ALA A 197 1.56 6.40 12.11
C ALA A 197 0.26 7.14 12.51
N GLY A 198 -0.23 6.92 13.73
CA GLY A 198 -1.50 7.46 14.21
C GLY A 198 -2.73 6.71 13.71
N TYR A 199 -2.56 5.72 12.82
CA TYR A 199 -3.66 4.90 12.31
C TYR A 199 -4.16 3.85 13.29
N TYR A 200 -3.26 3.35 14.13
CA TYR A 200 -3.48 2.21 15.01
C TYR A 200 -4.08 2.62 16.36
N SER A 201 -5.00 3.58 16.33
CA SER A 201 -5.50 4.29 17.50
C SER A 201 -6.85 4.93 17.17
N ASP A 202 -7.73 5.11 18.15
CA ASP A 202 -9.00 5.85 18.01
C ASP A 202 -8.84 7.37 18.21
N LYS A 203 -7.84 7.81 18.99
CA LYS A 203 -7.63 9.23 19.34
C LYS A 203 -6.53 9.95 18.56
N ALA A 204 -5.52 9.21 18.09
CA ALA A 204 -4.36 9.80 17.43
C ALA A 204 -4.71 10.33 16.03
N VAL A 205 -4.10 11.46 15.69
CA VAL A 205 -4.17 12.04 14.34
C VAL A 205 -3.11 11.37 13.47
N LEU A 206 -3.38 11.29 12.16
CA LEU A 206 -2.44 10.80 11.17
C LEU A 206 -1.11 11.55 11.23
N SER A 207 0.01 10.83 11.26
CA SER A 207 1.33 11.46 11.25
C SER A 207 1.70 11.92 9.85
N ARG A 208 2.33 13.10 9.78
CA ARG A 208 2.93 13.60 8.53
C ARG A 208 4.05 12.69 8.04
N LYS A 209 4.79 12.03 8.94
CA LYS A 209 5.80 11.02 8.58
C LYS A 209 5.18 9.80 7.90
N PHE A 210 3.98 9.41 8.30
CA PHE A 210 3.27 8.29 7.66
C PHE A 210 2.82 8.65 6.24
N VAL A 211 2.24 9.85 6.05
CA VAL A 211 1.87 10.33 4.71
C VAL A 211 3.09 10.35 3.78
N HIS A 212 4.22 10.84 4.30
CA HIS A 212 5.47 10.88 3.57
C HIS A 212 6.01 9.47 3.27
N GLU A 213 6.01 8.56 4.25
CA GLU A 213 6.35 7.16 4.03
C GLU A 213 5.46 6.52 2.95
N ASN A 214 4.18 6.87 2.88
CA ASN A 214 3.27 6.33 1.86
C ASN A 214 3.66 6.73 0.44
N ILE A 215 4.34 7.87 0.24
CA ILE A 215 4.84 8.27 -1.09
C ILE A 215 5.80 7.20 -1.64
N PHE A 216 6.68 6.65 -0.80
CA PHE A 216 7.55 5.55 -1.21
C PHE A 216 6.76 4.32 -1.67
N TYR A 217 5.74 3.92 -0.91
CA TYR A 217 4.90 2.77 -1.31
C TYR A 217 4.11 3.05 -2.59
N GLN A 218 3.69 4.30 -2.82
CA GLN A 218 3.08 4.70 -4.09
C GLN A 218 4.07 4.69 -5.27
N MET A 219 5.34 5.02 -5.04
CA MET A 219 6.36 4.85 -6.07
C MET A 219 6.55 3.37 -6.43
N MET A 220 6.49 2.48 -5.44
CA MET A 220 6.54 1.03 -5.68
C MET A 220 5.32 0.53 -6.44
N THR A 221 4.12 1.09 -6.20
CA THR A 221 2.92 0.71 -6.96
C THR A 221 3.00 1.21 -8.41
N VAL A 222 3.49 2.44 -8.65
CA VAL A 222 3.73 2.94 -10.01
C VAL A 222 4.70 2.03 -10.77
N PHE A 223 5.85 1.70 -10.15
CA PHE A 223 6.79 0.77 -10.76
C PHE A 223 6.14 -0.60 -11.03
N GLY A 224 5.43 -1.17 -10.05
CA GLY A 224 4.73 -2.45 -10.21
C GLY A 224 3.73 -2.44 -11.37
N SER A 225 2.97 -1.35 -11.55
CA SER A 225 2.01 -1.25 -12.67
C SER A 225 2.68 -1.23 -14.04
N MET A 226 3.85 -0.59 -14.16
CA MET A 226 4.65 -0.63 -15.39
C MET A 226 5.28 -2.00 -15.58
N TYR A 227 5.81 -2.57 -14.50
CA TYR A 227 6.59 -3.79 -14.55
C TYR A 227 5.75 -5.03 -14.84
N TYR A 228 4.48 -5.04 -14.42
CA TYR A 228 3.55 -6.13 -14.73
C TYR A 228 2.79 -5.95 -16.05
N HIS A 229 3.03 -4.87 -16.79
CA HIS A 229 2.50 -4.66 -18.13
C HIS A 229 3.56 -5.05 -19.17
N ASP A 230 3.23 -5.93 -20.11
CA ASP A 230 4.24 -6.54 -20.99
C ASP A 230 4.93 -5.54 -21.91
N GLY A 231 4.17 -4.66 -22.58
CA GLY A 231 4.74 -3.59 -23.41
C GLY A 231 5.67 -2.65 -22.63
N CYS A 232 5.28 -2.20 -21.44
CA CYS A 232 6.08 -1.31 -20.60
C CYS A 232 7.33 -2.01 -20.05
N ARG A 233 7.22 -3.28 -19.66
CA ARG A 233 8.37 -4.09 -19.22
C ARG A 233 9.36 -4.32 -20.36
N ALA A 234 8.88 -4.61 -21.57
CA ALA A 234 9.73 -4.75 -22.75
C ALA A 234 10.48 -3.45 -23.05
N ALA A 235 9.78 -2.31 -22.96
CA ALA A 235 10.39 -0.99 -23.10
C ALA A 235 11.40 -0.66 -22.00
N LEU A 236 11.13 -1.07 -20.76
CA LEU A 236 12.08 -0.93 -19.65
C LEU A 236 13.36 -1.72 -19.93
N LYS A 237 13.24 -2.94 -20.45
CA LYS A 237 14.37 -3.82 -20.77
C LYS A 237 15.14 -3.41 -22.03
N SER A 238 14.57 -2.61 -22.92
CA SER A 238 15.20 -2.23 -24.20
C SER A 238 16.28 -1.17 -24.08
N SER A 239 16.38 -0.47 -22.93
CA SER A 239 17.37 0.59 -22.72
C SER A 239 18.21 0.33 -21.46
N VAL A 240 19.48 0.75 -21.49
CA VAL A 240 20.39 0.63 -20.33
C VAL A 240 19.83 1.36 -19.11
N TRP A 241 19.23 2.53 -19.30
CA TRP A 241 18.62 3.29 -18.20
C TRP A 241 17.40 2.58 -17.62
N GLY A 242 16.54 1.99 -18.47
CA GLY A 242 15.41 1.22 -18.01
C GLY A 242 15.83 -0.03 -17.24
N GLN A 243 16.87 -0.75 -17.70
CA GLN A 243 17.45 -1.88 -16.96
C GLN A 243 18.01 -1.45 -15.60
N ILE A 244 18.70 -0.31 -15.51
CA ILE A 244 19.17 0.24 -14.22
C ILE A 244 17.98 0.50 -13.28
N VAL A 245 16.90 1.09 -13.79
CA VAL A 245 15.67 1.33 -13.01
C VAL A 245 15.06 0.00 -12.54
N GLU A 246 14.96 -0.99 -13.42
CA GLU A 246 14.51 -2.35 -13.10
C GLU A 246 15.35 -2.94 -11.96
N PHE A 247 16.68 -2.94 -12.08
CA PHE A 247 17.57 -3.46 -11.04
C PHE A 247 17.41 -2.74 -9.70
N VAL A 248 17.27 -1.40 -9.72
CA VAL A 248 17.10 -0.61 -8.50
C VAL A 248 15.79 -0.93 -7.80
N TYR A 249 14.68 -1.04 -8.54
CA TYR A 249 13.36 -1.27 -7.96
C TYR A 249 13.11 -2.74 -7.58
N ILE A 250 13.73 -3.70 -8.27
CA ILE A 250 13.59 -5.13 -7.97
C ILE A 250 14.50 -5.53 -6.80
N PHE A 251 15.78 -5.18 -6.85
CA PHE A 251 16.76 -5.69 -5.89
C PHE A 251 17.05 -4.70 -4.77
N TRP A 252 17.03 -3.40 -5.05
CA TRP A 252 17.51 -2.37 -4.12
C TRP A 252 16.46 -1.37 -3.58
N PRO A 253 15.13 -1.61 -3.63
CA PRO A 253 14.17 -0.56 -3.30
C PRO A 253 14.28 -0.12 -1.83
N TYR A 254 14.62 -1.05 -0.93
CA TYR A 254 14.73 -0.75 0.51
C TYR A 254 16.10 -0.23 0.97
N ILE A 255 17.12 -0.29 0.12
CA ILE A 255 18.48 0.15 0.43
C ILE A 255 18.78 1.49 -0.25
N LEU A 256 18.41 1.64 -1.52
CA LEU A 256 18.69 2.83 -2.29
C LEU A 256 17.54 3.84 -2.26
N LEU A 257 16.27 3.40 -2.34
CA LEU A 257 15.12 4.31 -2.43
C LEU A 257 14.47 4.58 -1.06
N ARG A 258 14.29 3.56 -0.22
CA ARG A 258 13.59 3.70 1.07
C ARG A 258 14.30 4.62 2.06
N THR A 259 15.63 4.76 1.94
CA THR A 259 16.48 5.58 2.82
C THR A 259 16.14 7.06 2.78
N TRP A 260 15.54 7.51 1.67
CA TRP A 260 15.07 8.88 1.46
C TRP A 260 13.71 9.16 2.12
N PHE A 261 13.06 8.17 2.72
CA PHE A 261 11.74 8.32 3.33
C PHE A 261 11.79 8.02 4.84
N PRO A 262 10.97 8.69 5.66
CA PRO A 262 10.87 8.38 7.10
C PRO A 262 10.33 6.97 7.30
N VAL A 263 10.64 6.36 8.44
CA VAL A 263 10.13 5.02 8.81
C VAL A 263 9.26 5.17 10.04
N THR A 264 7.95 4.98 9.89
CA THR A 264 7.05 4.84 11.03
C THR A 264 7.16 3.41 11.56
N ARG A 265 7.59 3.28 12.82
CA ARG A 265 7.85 1.97 13.40
C ARG A 265 6.63 1.48 14.13
N PHE A 266 6.20 0.26 13.81
CA PHE A 266 5.13 -0.41 14.53
C PHE A 266 5.41 -0.65 16.01
N GLN A 267 6.68 -0.62 16.46
CA GLN A 267 7.02 -0.68 17.88
C GLN A 267 6.57 0.59 18.63
N ASN A 268 6.48 1.71 17.92
CA ASN A 268 6.03 2.98 18.47
C ASN A 268 4.49 3.12 18.37
N ALA A 269 3.81 2.21 17.67
CA ALA A 269 2.36 2.23 17.56
C ALA A 269 1.72 2.00 18.93
N GLY A 270 1.05 3.02 19.46
CA GLY A 270 0.43 2.98 20.79
C GLY A 270 1.41 3.13 21.96
N SER A 271 2.68 3.49 21.73
CA SER A 271 3.62 3.79 22.82
C SER A 271 3.29 5.10 23.54
N SER A 272 2.47 5.97 22.92
CA SER A 272 1.83 7.07 23.63
C SER A 272 0.63 6.52 24.41
N LYS A 273 0.73 6.47 25.74
CA LYS A 273 -0.34 6.00 26.65
C LYS A 273 -1.69 6.72 26.47
N GLN A 274 -1.76 7.78 25.66
CA GLN A 274 -2.97 8.57 25.38
C GLN A 274 -3.61 8.27 24.02
N GLY A 275 -2.99 7.45 23.16
CA GLY A 275 -3.50 7.19 21.82
C GLY A 275 -4.74 6.29 21.79
N ARG A 276 -4.91 5.37 22.73
CA ARG A 276 -5.98 4.37 22.71
C ARG A 276 -6.96 4.56 23.86
N SER A 277 -8.26 4.42 23.63
CA SER A 277 -9.22 4.22 24.71
C SER A 277 -9.16 2.78 25.25
N LEU A 278 -9.40 2.62 26.55
CA LEU A 278 -9.41 1.31 27.21
C LEU A 278 -10.39 0.33 26.54
N ALA A 279 -11.54 0.83 26.09
CA ALA A 279 -12.56 0.02 25.40
C ALA A 279 -12.06 -0.62 24.09
N TYR A 280 -11.09 -0.02 23.40
CA TYR A 280 -10.62 -0.48 22.09
C TYR A 280 -9.15 -0.90 22.06
N GLU A 281 -8.46 -0.93 23.20
CA GLU A 281 -7.04 -1.24 23.28
C GLU A 281 -6.72 -2.61 22.68
N LYS A 282 -7.48 -3.65 23.06
CA LYS A 282 -7.31 -5.02 22.54
C LYS A 282 -7.51 -5.09 21.03
N PHE A 283 -8.55 -4.44 20.51
CA PHE A 283 -8.86 -4.40 19.08
C PHE A 283 -7.71 -3.81 18.25
N TYR A 284 -7.22 -2.63 18.65
CA TYR A 284 -6.09 -2.00 17.95
C TYR A 284 -4.77 -2.75 18.16
N SER A 285 -4.55 -3.38 19.32
CA SER A 285 -3.35 -4.18 19.57
C SER A 285 -3.27 -5.38 18.63
N ILE A 286 -4.35 -6.17 18.55
CA ILE A 286 -4.45 -7.32 17.63
C ILE A 286 -4.27 -6.86 16.18
N GLY A 287 -5.01 -5.84 15.76
CA GLY A 287 -4.90 -5.31 14.41
C GLY A 287 -3.49 -4.80 14.08
N THR A 288 -2.81 -4.16 15.03
CA THR A 288 -1.41 -3.72 14.84
C THR A 288 -0.48 -4.90 14.64
N GLN A 289 -0.65 -5.99 15.41
CA GLN A 289 0.17 -7.20 15.25
C GLN A 289 -0.07 -7.87 13.89
N MET A 290 -1.34 -7.98 13.46
CA MET A 290 -1.68 -8.51 12.14
C MET A 290 -1.02 -7.69 11.02
N ILE A 291 -1.09 -6.36 11.11
CA ILE A 291 -0.50 -5.49 10.10
C ILE A 291 1.04 -5.58 10.11
N LYS A 292 1.69 -5.76 11.28
CA LYS A 292 3.13 -6.02 11.34
C LYS A 292 3.53 -7.28 10.57
N LEU A 293 2.80 -8.37 10.79
CA LEU A 293 3.05 -9.64 10.11
C LEU A 293 2.83 -9.49 8.61
N PHE A 294 1.72 -8.86 8.22
CA PHE A 294 1.42 -8.55 6.83
C PHE A 294 2.53 -7.73 6.19
N TYR A 295 3.06 -6.74 6.90
CA TYR A 295 4.07 -5.84 6.37
C TYR A 295 5.32 -6.58 5.90
N LEU A 296 5.75 -7.56 6.69
CA LEU A 296 6.89 -8.39 6.34
C LEU A 296 6.56 -9.34 5.19
N TRP A 297 5.37 -9.94 5.22
CA TRP A 297 4.88 -10.79 4.13
C TRP A 297 4.82 -10.04 2.80
N ALA A 298 4.12 -8.90 2.77
CA ALA A 298 3.99 -8.05 1.61
C ALA A 298 5.35 -7.57 1.08
N LYS A 299 6.28 -7.21 1.97
CA LYS A 299 7.62 -6.79 1.57
C LYS A 299 8.40 -7.90 0.85
N TYR A 300 8.46 -9.09 1.44
CA TYR A 300 9.36 -10.15 0.95
C TYR A 300 8.72 -11.05 -0.09
N PHE A 301 7.47 -11.44 0.10
CA PHE A 301 6.79 -12.34 -0.82
C PHE A 301 6.09 -11.56 -1.94
N LEU A 302 5.26 -10.56 -1.61
CA LEU A 302 4.57 -9.80 -2.66
C LEU A 302 5.48 -8.81 -3.38
N GLY A 303 6.47 -8.26 -2.66
CA GLY A 303 7.44 -7.32 -3.18
C GLY A 303 8.60 -8.02 -3.85
N PHE A 304 9.48 -8.66 -3.09
CA PHE A 304 10.70 -9.25 -3.67
C PHE A 304 10.43 -10.51 -4.50
N HIS A 305 9.79 -11.52 -3.92
CA HIS A 305 9.67 -12.83 -4.55
C HIS A 305 8.90 -12.77 -5.87
N ILE A 306 7.72 -12.14 -5.90
CA ILE A 306 6.95 -11.96 -7.15
C ILE A 306 7.79 -11.21 -8.19
N ASN A 307 8.44 -10.11 -7.83
CA ASN A 307 9.28 -9.37 -8.78
C ASN A 307 10.46 -10.20 -9.30
N PHE A 308 11.02 -11.10 -8.49
CA PHE A 308 12.06 -12.04 -8.91
C PHE A 308 11.57 -13.05 -9.93
N ILE A 309 10.39 -13.64 -9.71
CA ILE A 309 9.78 -14.57 -10.67
C ILE A 309 9.48 -13.84 -11.99
N VAL A 310 8.91 -12.63 -11.93
CA VAL A 310 8.65 -11.79 -13.11
C VAL A 310 9.95 -11.40 -13.83
N PHE A 311 11.03 -11.14 -13.08
CA PHE A 311 12.36 -10.80 -13.60
C PHE A 311 12.95 -11.96 -14.41
N LEU A 312 12.88 -13.17 -13.86
CA LEU A 312 13.34 -14.40 -14.48
C LEU A 312 12.45 -14.85 -15.65
N GLY A 313 11.23 -14.31 -15.77
CA GLY A 313 10.32 -14.63 -16.87
C GLY A 313 9.71 -16.03 -16.77
N ILE A 314 9.65 -16.61 -15.58
CA ILE A 314 9.18 -17.99 -15.36
C ILE A 314 7.69 -18.07 -14.99
N MET A 315 6.93 -17.00 -15.23
CA MET A 315 5.49 -16.93 -14.90
C MET A 315 4.64 -17.47 -16.03
N THR A 316 3.61 -18.24 -15.68
CA THR A 316 2.52 -18.55 -16.61
C THR A 316 1.52 -17.38 -16.69
N ASP A 317 0.69 -17.36 -17.73
CA ASP A 317 -0.36 -16.34 -17.89
C ASP A 317 -1.38 -16.36 -16.73
N ASP A 318 -1.71 -17.55 -16.22
CA ASP A 318 -2.59 -17.70 -15.06
C ASP A 318 -1.97 -17.11 -13.79
N ASP A 319 -0.67 -17.30 -13.58
CA ASP A 319 0.02 -16.71 -12.44
C ASP A 319 0.10 -15.17 -12.58
N MET A 320 0.30 -14.67 -13.80
CA MET A 320 0.24 -13.24 -14.09
C MET A 320 -1.14 -12.64 -13.84
N LYS A 321 -2.23 -13.36 -14.14
CA LYS A 321 -3.60 -12.96 -13.79
C LYS A 321 -3.76 -12.81 -12.29
N LEU A 322 -3.33 -13.80 -11.52
CA LEU A 322 -3.36 -13.75 -10.06
C LEU A 322 -2.57 -12.54 -9.54
N ILE A 323 -1.34 -12.33 -10.03
CA ILE A 323 -0.48 -11.23 -9.59
C ILE A 323 -1.08 -9.88 -9.91
N ARG A 324 -1.63 -9.68 -11.12
CA ARG A 324 -2.27 -8.42 -11.49
C ARG A 324 -3.46 -8.11 -10.57
N GLY A 325 -4.24 -9.13 -10.19
CA GLY A 325 -5.31 -8.98 -9.19
C GLY A 325 -4.78 -8.61 -7.80
N MET A 326 -3.73 -9.30 -7.33
CA MET A 326 -3.08 -8.98 -6.04
C MET A 326 -2.44 -7.58 -6.05
N PHE A 327 -1.87 -7.18 -7.18
CA PHE A 327 -1.33 -5.85 -7.40
C PHE A 327 -2.41 -4.79 -7.29
N LEU A 328 -3.57 -4.98 -7.94
CA LEU A 328 -4.71 -4.07 -7.80
C LEU A 328 -5.13 -3.95 -6.32
N LEU A 329 -5.24 -5.05 -5.58
CA LEU A 329 -5.55 -5.00 -4.13
C LEU A 329 -4.49 -4.19 -3.36
N ASN A 330 -3.21 -4.34 -3.70
CA ASN A 330 -2.12 -3.59 -3.07
C ASN A 330 -2.19 -2.10 -3.39
N VAL A 331 -2.48 -1.72 -4.64
CA VAL A 331 -2.71 -0.32 -5.06
C VAL A 331 -3.84 0.30 -4.23
N GLY A 332 -4.93 -0.45 -4.04
CA GLY A 332 -6.02 -0.09 -3.14
C GLY A 332 -5.55 0.12 -1.70
N THR A 333 -4.84 -0.85 -1.14
CA THR A 333 -4.35 -0.80 0.25
C THR A 333 -3.48 0.44 0.52
N VAL A 334 -2.55 0.74 -0.39
CA VAL A 334 -1.63 1.88 -0.23
C VAL A 334 -2.36 3.23 -0.40
N SER A 335 -3.27 3.33 -1.38
CA SER A 335 -3.94 4.59 -1.71
C SER A 335 -5.17 4.89 -0.85
N ILE A 336 -6.03 3.89 -0.63
CA ILE A 336 -7.28 4.03 0.12
C ILE A 336 -7.00 4.31 1.60
N SER A 337 -5.86 3.87 2.14
CA SER A 337 -5.47 4.17 3.53
C SER A 337 -5.48 5.68 3.83
N ILE A 338 -4.87 6.50 2.97
CA ILE A 338 -4.85 7.98 3.09
C ILE A 338 -6.28 8.54 3.01
N PHE A 339 -7.11 7.99 2.13
CA PHE A 339 -8.48 8.42 1.95
C PHE A 339 -9.37 8.12 3.17
N LEU A 340 -9.35 6.88 3.66
CA LEU A 340 -10.07 6.47 4.87
C LEU A 340 -9.65 7.31 6.08
N HIS A 341 -8.36 7.62 6.18
CA HIS A 341 -7.86 8.53 7.19
C HIS A 341 -8.44 9.94 7.10
N THR A 342 -8.57 10.46 5.88
CA THR A 342 -9.14 11.80 5.67
C THR A 342 -10.61 11.82 6.09
N LEU A 343 -11.37 10.76 5.76
CA LEU A 343 -12.76 10.58 6.21
C LEU A 343 -12.87 10.47 7.72
N ARG A 344 -11.95 9.76 8.37
CA ARG A 344 -11.85 9.68 9.83
C ARG A 344 -11.55 11.03 10.45
N PHE A 345 -10.57 11.77 9.92
CA PHE A 345 -10.19 13.09 10.42
C PHE A 345 -11.35 14.09 10.31
N LYS A 346 -12.15 13.97 9.25
CA LYS A 346 -13.39 14.75 9.05
C LYS A 346 -14.56 14.30 9.92
N LYS A 347 -14.37 13.27 10.76
CA LYS A 347 -15.40 12.66 11.62
C LYS A 347 -16.60 12.11 10.84
N VAL A 348 -16.36 11.71 9.59
CA VAL A 348 -17.40 11.17 8.70
C VAL A 348 -17.57 9.68 8.94
N LEU A 349 -16.44 8.99 9.10
CA LEU A 349 -16.41 7.58 9.44
C LEU A 349 -15.81 7.39 10.85
N PRO A 350 -16.37 6.48 11.66
CA PRO A 350 -15.80 6.13 12.95
C PRO A 350 -14.39 5.53 12.80
N PRO A 351 -13.45 5.81 13.72
CA PRO A 351 -12.10 5.25 13.69
C PRO A 351 -12.06 3.72 13.54
N ARG A 352 -12.92 3.02 14.29
CA ARG A 352 -13.03 1.56 14.25
C ARG A 352 -13.38 1.04 12.87
N LEU A 353 -14.37 1.65 12.22
CA LEU A 353 -14.78 1.27 10.86
C LEU A 353 -13.65 1.50 9.86
N THR A 354 -12.98 2.66 9.92
CA THR A 354 -11.87 2.96 9.01
C THR A 354 -10.69 1.98 9.17
N PHE A 355 -10.41 1.56 10.40
CA PHE A 355 -9.36 0.58 10.66
C PHE A 355 -9.77 -0.84 10.24
N SER A 356 -11.03 -1.22 10.46
CA SER A 356 -11.57 -2.51 9.98
C SER A 356 -11.53 -2.61 8.46
N LEU A 357 -11.90 -1.54 7.73
CA LEU A 357 -11.83 -1.51 6.26
C LEU A 357 -10.38 -1.69 5.78
N TYR A 358 -9.42 -1.07 6.46
CA TYR A 358 -8.00 -1.24 6.14
C TYR A 358 -7.50 -2.66 6.41
N ILE A 359 -7.85 -3.25 7.56
CA ILE A 359 -7.53 -4.65 7.86
C ILE A 359 -8.17 -5.57 6.83
N LEU A 360 -9.41 -5.31 6.41
CA LEU A 360 -10.10 -6.12 5.41
C LEU A 360 -9.37 -6.10 4.07
N GLN A 361 -8.88 -4.95 3.62
CA GLN A 361 -8.08 -4.84 2.39
C GLN A 361 -6.77 -5.64 2.50
N ILE A 362 -6.08 -5.49 3.63
CA ILE A 362 -4.89 -6.28 3.92
C ILE A 362 -5.21 -7.78 3.93
N TYR A 363 -6.30 -8.18 4.56
CA TYR A 363 -6.71 -9.57 4.63
C TYR A 363 -7.11 -10.13 3.26
N ALA A 364 -7.74 -9.32 2.39
CA ALA A 364 -8.04 -9.73 1.02
C ALA A 364 -6.77 -10.08 0.23
N THR A 365 -5.65 -9.38 0.45
CA THR A 365 -4.37 -9.78 -0.16
C THR A 365 -3.82 -11.09 0.40
N PHE A 366 -4.13 -11.44 1.66
CA PHE A 366 -3.84 -12.75 2.24
C PHE A 366 -4.75 -13.87 1.72
N TYR A 367 -5.98 -13.55 1.33
CA TYR A 367 -6.86 -14.55 0.72
C TYR A 367 -6.28 -15.10 -0.59
N ALA A 368 -5.43 -14.34 -1.26
CA ALA A 368 -4.68 -14.80 -2.41
C ALA A 368 -3.48 -15.70 -2.05
N LEU A 369 -3.15 -15.90 -0.77
CA LEU A 369 -1.99 -16.67 -0.31
C LEU A 369 -2.04 -18.16 -0.65
N PRO A 370 -3.19 -18.88 -0.55
CA PRO A 370 -3.27 -20.27 -1.02
C PRO A 370 -3.02 -20.39 -2.53
N TYR A 371 -3.47 -19.41 -3.31
CA TYR A 371 -3.22 -19.35 -4.76
C TYR A 371 -1.76 -19.01 -5.05
N ALA A 372 -1.18 -18.09 -4.28
CA ALA A 372 0.24 -17.74 -4.36
C ALA A 372 1.13 -18.88 -3.87
N TYR A 373 0.67 -19.74 -2.95
CA TYR A 373 1.46 -20.86 -2.42
C TYR A 373 1.98 -21.78 -3.53
N ARG A 374 1.15 -22.05 -4.55
CA ARG A 374 1.56 -22.80 -5.74
C ARG A 374 2.77 -22.14 -6.42
N VAL A 375 2.67 -20.84 -6.67
CA VAL A 375 3.71 -20.02 -7.33
C VAL A 375 4.97 -19.90 -6.47
N LEU A 376 4.82 -19.79 -5.15
CA LEU A 376 5.95 -19.71 -4.22
C LEU A 376 6.70 -21.05 -4.17
N MET A 377 5.96 -22.15 -4.04
CA MET A 377 6.54 -23.48 -3.83
C MET A 377 7.04 -24.14 -5.12
N SER A 378 6.62 -23.66 -6.29
CA SER A 378 7.18 -24.13 -7.57
C SER A 378 8.65 -23.75 -7.74
N HIS A 379 9.14 -22.73 -7.03
CA HIS A 379 10.52 -22.25 -7.09
C HIS A 379 11.19 -22.25 -5.71
N PRO A 380 11.54 -23.44 -5.16
CA PRO A 380 12.06 -23.56 -3.80
C PRO A 380 13.38 -22.79 -3.60
N LYS A 381 14.21 -22.66 -4.64
CA LYS A 381 15.46 -21.88 -4.59
C LYS A 381 15.17 -20.38 -4.41
N LEU A 382 14.19 -19.84 -5.15
CA LEU A 382 13.75 -18.46 -4.95
C LEU A 382 13.12 -18.25 -3.57
N CYS A 383 12.34 -19.21 -3.07
CA CYS A 383 11.82 -19.16 -1.71
C CYS A 383 12.93 -19.07 -0.67
N ALA A 384 14.00 -19.86 -0.82
CA ALA A 384 15.15 -19.80 0.06
C ALA A 384 15.85 -18.43 0.02
N VAL A 385 16.03 -17.85 -1.18
CA VAL A 385 16.59 -16.50 -1.36
C VAL A 385 15.71 -15.45 -0.68
N THR A 386 14.39 -15.51 -0.86
CA THR A 386 13.45 -14.60 -0.21
C THR A 386 13.47 -14.74 1.32
N LEU A 387 13.49 -15.97 1.84
CA LEU A 387 13.57 -16.25 3.27
C LEU A 387 14.88 -15.75 3.87
N ALA A 388 16.01 -15.90 3.17
CA ALA A 388 17.28 -15.32 3.57
C ALA A 388 17.19 -13.79 3.67
N GLY A 389 16.51 -13.13 2.73
CA GLY A 389 16.24 -11.69 2.78
C GLY A 389 15.38 -11.28 3.97
N PHE A 390 14.34 -12.05 4.25
CA PHE A 390 13.49 -11.88 5.43
C PHE A 390 14.32 -11.97 6.72
N CYS A 391 15.14 -13.02 6.86
CA CYS A 391 16.06 -13.21 7.99
C CYS A 391 17.08 -12.07 8.11
N ALA A 392 17.69 -11.65 7.00
CA ALA A 392 18.62 -10.53 6.97
C ALA A 392 17.96 -9.24 7.49
N ASN A 393 16.69 -9.01 7.16
CA ASN A 393 15.94 -7.86 7.68
C ASN A 393 15.57 -7.97 9.16
N LEU A 394 15.34 -9.17 9.68
CA LEU A 394 15.15 -9.38 11.12
C LEU A 394 16.37 -8.99 11.95
N THR A 395 17.58 -9.10 11.40
CA THR A 395 18.82 -8.62 12.07
C THR A 395 18.86 -7.10 12.24
N ARG A 396 18.00 -6.35 11.51
CA ARG A 396 18.00 -4.89 11.41
C ARG A 396 19.32 -4.28 10.87
N SER A 397 20.23 -5.11 10.37
CA SER A 397 21.49 -4.66 9.76
C SER A 397 21.26 -4.28 8.30
N ARG A 398 21.35 -2.98 8.00
CA ARG A 398 21.27 -2.47 6.62
C ARG A 398 22.40 -3.02 5.75
N LYS A 399 23.59 -3.23 6.32
CA LYS A 399 24.74 -3.79 5.60
C LYS A 399 24.44 -5.23 5.17
N LEU A 400 23.93 -6.06 6.07
CA LEU A 400 23.57 -7.44 5.77
C LEU A 400 22.47 -7.52 4.70
N HIS A 401 21.44 -6.67 4.82
CA HIS A 401 20.38 -6.61 3.81
C HIS A 401 20.91 -6.12 2.45
N GLY A 402 21.85 -5.17 2.42
CA GLY A 402 22.51 -4.73 1.20
C GLY A 402 23.38 -5.82 0.56
N VAL A 403 24.09 -6.61 1.37
CA VAL A 403 24.82 -7.80 0.88
C VAL A 403 23.84 -8.81 0.27
N TRP A 404 22.72 -9.07 0.93
CA TRP A 404 21.67 -9.93 0.37
C TRP A 404 21.13 -9.39 -0.96
N CYS A 405 20.87 -8.08 -1.09
CA CYS A 405 20.45 -7.46 -2.35
C CYS A 405 21.49 -7.67 -3.45
N ALA A 406 22.79 -7.46 -3.18
CA ALA A 406 23.88 -7.66 -4.14
C ALA A 406 24.01 -9.12 -4.57
N CYS A 407 24.04 -10.06 -3.62
CA CYS A 407 24.12 -11.48 -3.91
C CYS A 407 22.89 -11.95 -4.71
N THR A 408 21.69 -11.49 -4.36
CA THR A 408 20.46 -11.85 -5.08
C THR A 408 20.47 -11.33 -6.51
N MET A 409 20.87 -10.06 -6.71
CA MET A 409 21.04 -9.49 -8.05
C MET A 409 22.07 -10.27 -8.88
N TYR A 410 23.21 -10.63 -8.28
CA TYR A 410 24.23 -11.44 -8.94
C TYR A 410 23.69 -12.83 -9.34
N LEU A 411 23.05 -13.53 -8.39
CA LEU A 411 22.50 -14.86 -8.61
C LEU A 411 21.42 -14.85 -9.70
N LEU A 412 20.47 -13.92 -9.67
CA LEU A 412 19.35 -13.92 -10.61
C LEU A 412 19.72 -13.32 -11.97
N GLY A 413 20.64 -12.36 -12.02
CA GLY A 413 20.98 -11.64 -13.25
C GLY A 413 22.20 -12.18 -14.01
N PHE A 414 23.10 -12.92 -13.34
CA PHE A 414 24.44 -13.23 -13.88
C PHE A 414 24.87 -14.68 -13.69
N THR A 415 23.97 -15.57 -13.26
CA THR A 415 24.25 -17.01 -13.18
C THR A 415 23.24 -17.82 -13.97
N ASN A 416 23.64 -19.03 -14.37
CA ASN A 416 22.79 -19.97 -15.11
C ASN A 416 22.08 -20.95 -14.17
N ILE A 417 21.71 -20.50 -12.97
CA ILE A 417 20.93 -21.34 -12.04
C ILE A 417 19.54 -21.55 -12.65
N ASP A 418 19.11 -22.82 -12.70
CA ASP A 418 17.73 -23.17 -12.99
C ASP A 418 16.86 -22.91 -11.74
N TRP A 419 15.91 -21.99 -11.81
CA TRP A 419 15.32 -21.30 -10.64
C TRP A 419 14.02 -21.87 -10.10
#